data_AF-A0A9D9LZ42-F1
#
_entry.id   AF-A0A9D9LZ42-F1
#
_cell.length_a   1.000
_cell.length_b   1.000
_cell.length_c   1.000
_cell.angle_alpha   90.00
_cell.angle_beta   90.00
_cell.angle_gamma   90.00
#
_symmetry.space_group_name_H-M   'P 1'
#
loop_
_entity.id
_entity.type
_entity.pdbx_description
1 polymer ?
#
loop_
_entity_poly.entity_id
_entity_poly.type
_entity_poly.pdbx_seq_one_letter_code
_entity_poly.pdbx_strand_id
1 'polypeptide(L)'
;AKELGLGGRFNMVMQSAFFKLANIIPLDKAVGYLKDSIVKSYGKKGQNIVDMNNGAVDKGIEKLHKVEVPADWKNAADKNEAKKEVPAFISEIQDVMNRQEGEKLPVSKIKELEDGTFPVGGAAYEKRGTAINVPCWDSTKCVACNQCSFVCPHAAIRPVLANGAEKDAAPNGMPFMTPKAPALKEFNFSIAVSTMDCLGCGNCALVCPAKALTMVPLDNEQKARQEFFDYAVDTKKVSPKANPMDKKTVIGSQFETPLFEFSGACAGCGETPYAKLLTQLFGDRMMIANATGCSSIWGGSAPAMPYTKNYKGYGPAWANSLFEDNAEFGLGMVMGVKAVREKLAAAVQEAIDGGKGSGDLQAAMKDWLENRNLGAGTRDRADKLTAALEKEKGSDELLNKIYEDKDYFVKRSQWVFGGDGWAYDIGYGGVDHVLASGEDINVFVYDTEVYSNTGGQASKSTPAAAIAQFAATGKRTKKKDLGMMARTYGYVYVAQVNMGADKNQLLKAITEAEAYPGPSLIIAYAPCINHGIKIGMGKSQEEAKRAVECGYWANYRYNPQLIAEGKNPFSLDSKAPDFDKFQDYLMGEVRYNSLKRSFPEEADALFEKTKKDAMDRYNGYKKLAEG
;
A
#
# COMPACT_ATOMS: atom_id res chain seq x y z
N ALA A 1 28.58 7.38 -13.50
CA ALA A 1 27.27 6.78 -13.86
C ALA A 1 26.31 7.81 -14.47
N LYS A 2 25.87 8.85 -13.74
CA LYS A 2 24.98 9.90 -14.27
C LYS A 2 25.53 10.61 -15.51
N GLU A 3 26.80 11.04 -15.47
CA GLU A 3 27.48 11.69 -16.61
C GLU A 3 27.52 10.80 -17.87
N LEU A 4 27.55 9.48 -17.68
CA LEU A 4 27.55 8.48 -18.76
C LEU A 4 26.12 8.08 -19.17
N GLY A 5 25.09 8.72 -18.64
CA GLY A 5 23.68 8.40 -18.90
C GLY A 5 23.19 7.09 -18.28
N LEU A 6 23.99 6.39 -17.46
CA LEU A 6 23.60 5.13 -16.81
C LEU A 6 22.63 5.34 -15.62
N GLY A 7 22.24 6.59 -15.36
CA GLY A 7 21.39 6.96 -14.22
C GLY A 7 22.05 6.55 -12.90
N GLY A 8 21.32 5.78 -12.09
CA GLY A 8 21.79 5.23 -10.82
C GLY A 8 22.57 3.91 -10.92
N ARG A 9 22.85 3.38 -12.11
CA ARG A 9 23.59 2.11 -12.26
C ARG A 9 25.09 2.33 -12.16
N PHE A 10 25.69 1.89 -11.06
CA PHE A 10 27.12 2.02 -10.78
C PHE A 10 27.85 0.67 -10.70
N ASN A 11 27.19 -0.44 -11.04
CA ASN A 11 27.77 -1.79 -11.00
C ASN A 11 29.07 -1.91 -11.81
N MET A 12 29.10 -1.45 -13.07
CA MET A 12 30.31 -1.54 -13.90
C MET A 12 31.45 -0.67 -13.38
N VAL A 13 31.12 0.48 -12.77
CA VAL A 13 32.09 1.38 -12.12
C VAL A 13 32.73 0.67 -10.91
N MET A 14 31.93 0.03 -10.06
CA MET A 14 32.43 -0.67 -8.88
C MET A 14 33.18 -1.95 -9.23
N GLN A 15 32.71 -2.68 -10.25
CA GLN A 15 33.36 -3.90 -10.71
C GLN A 15 34.75 -3.60 -11.30
N SER A 16 34.88 -2.55 -12.10
CA SER A 16 36.18 -2.15 -12.64
C SER A 16 37.13 -1.66 -11.54
N ALA A 17 36.62 -0.92 -10.55
CA ALA A 17 37.37 -0.53 -9.37
C ALA A 17 37.90 -1.74 -8.58
N PHE A 18 37.05 -2.76 -8.38
CA PHE A 18 37.44 -4.01 -7.73
C PHE A 18 38.63 -4.67 -8.44
N PHE A 19 38.54 -4.88 -9.75
CA PHE A 19 39.63 -5.54 -10.48
C PHE A 19 40.93 -4.73 -10.48
N LYS A 20 40.84 -3.39 -10.46
CA LYS A 20 42.02 -2.51 -10.34
C LYS A 20 42.70 -2.62 -8.98
N LEU A 21 41.94 -2.73 -7.89
CA LEU A 21 42.47 -2.71 -6.52
C LEU A 21 42.84 -4.11 -6.01
N ALA A 22 42.07 -5.14 -6.37
CA ALA A 22 42.25 -6.50 -5.86
C ALA A 22 43.48 -7.20 -6.44
N ASN A 23 43.97 -6.76 -7.61
CA ASN A 23 45.16 -7.29 -8.28
C ASN A 23 45.19 -8.82 -8.42
N ILE A 24 44.00 -9.44 -8.60
CA ILE A 24 43.83 -10.89 -8.75
C ILE A 24 44.13 -11.40 -10.16
N ILE A 25 44.06 -10.50 -11.16
CA ILE A 25 44.40 -10.73 -12.57
C ILE A 25 45.03 -9.46 -13.14
N PRO A 26 45.89 -9.57 -14.19
CA PRO A 26 46.40 -8.40 -14.89
C PRO A 26 45.27 -7.46 -15.35
N LEU A 27 45.43 -6.17 -15.09
CA LEU A 27 44.36 -5.17 -15.30
C LEU A 27 43.88 -5.11 -16.75
N ASP A 28 44.80 -5.17 -17.70
CA ASP A 28 44.52 -5.21 -19.13
C ASP A 28 43.61 -6.40 -19.50
N LYS A 29 43.90 -7.58 -18.94
CA LYS A 29 43.05 -8.77 -19.11
C LYS A 29 41.70 -8.61 -18.43
N ALA A 30 41.66 -8.03 -17.23
CA ALA A 30 40.41 -7.75 -16.52
C ALA A 30 39.49 -6.84 -17.32
N VAL A 31 40.04 -5.74 -17.86
CA VAL A 31 39.31 -4.80 -18.71
C VAL A 31 38.80 -5.49 -19.96
N GLY A 32 39.63 -6.31 -20.62
CA GLY A 32 39.22 -7.13 -21.76
C GLY A 32 38.00 -7.99 -21.43
N TYR A 33 38.10 -8.83 -20.39
CA TYR A 33 37.00 -9.71 -19.97
C TYR A 33 35.73 -8.96 -19.54
N LEU A 34 35.88 -7.80 -18.89
CA LEU A 34 34.73 -6.96 -18.53
C LEU A 34 34.02 -6.43 -19.77
N LYS A 35 34.76 -5.90 -20.75
CA LYS A 35 34.19 -5.38 -22.00
C LYS A 35 33.57 -6.52 -22.83
N ASP A 36 34.19 -7.69 -22.88
CA ASP A 36 33.62 -8.88 -23.53
C ASP A 36 32.30 -9.31 -22.86
N SER A 37 32.27 -9.32 -21.52
CA SER A 37 31.06 -9.63 -20.75
C SER A 37 29.95 -8.59 -20.97
N ILE A 38 30.28 -7.30 -21.12
CA ILE A 38 29.34 -6.24 -21.49
C ILE A 38 28.72 -6.53 -22.85
N VAL A 39 29.54 -6.84 -23.87
CA VAL A 39 29.05 -7.14 -25.21
C VAL A 39 28.15 -8.37 -25.18
N LYS A 40 28.55 -9.44 -24.49
CA LYS A 40 27.76 -10.67 -24.35
C LYS A 40 26.41 -10.41 -23.65
N SER A 41 26.39 -9.60 -22.60
CA SER A 41 25.20 -9.36 -21.77
C SER A 41 24.26 -8.29 -22.33
N TYR A 42 24.81 -7.25 -22.96
CA TYR A 42 24.08 -6.04 -23.34
C TYR A 42 24.10 -5.76 -24.84
N GLY A 43 24.86 -6.49 -25.66
CA GLY A 43 24.94 -6.28 -27.11
C GLY A 43 23.57 -6.31 -27.79
N LYS A 44 22.67 -7.19 -27.35
CA LYS A 44 21.28 -7.27 -27.84
C LYS A 44 20.40 -6.07 -27.46
N LYS A 45 20.89 -5.14 -26.62
CA LYS A 45 20.17 -3.93 -26.20
C LYS A 45 20.60 -2.68 -26.98
N GLY A 46 21.57 -2.79 -27.88
CA GLY A 46 22.04 -1.71 -28.75
C GLY A 46 23.40 -1.14 -28.34
N GLN A 47 24.13 -0.61 -29.33
CA GLN A 47 25.53 -0.17 -29.18
C GLN A 47 25.68 0.95 -28.16
N ASN A 48 24.74 1.91 -28.11
CA ASN A 48 24.76 2.99 -27.12
C ASN A 48 24.85 2.46 -25.68
N ILE A 49 24.09 1.40 -25.33
CA ILE A 49 24.14 0.81 -23.99
C ILE A 49 25.50 0.14 -23.74
N VAL A 50 26.07 -0.54 -24.74
CA VAL A 50 27.41 -1.13 -24.65
C VAL A 50 28.45 -0.05 -24.40
N ASP A 51 28.42 1.05 -25.15
CA ASP A 51 29.38 2.16 -25.04
C ASP A 51 29.30 2.85 -23.68
N MET A 52 28.09 3.10 -23.17
CA MET A 52 27.90 3.66 -21.83
C MET A 52 28.50 2.77 -20.73
N ASN A 53 28.35 1.44 -20.84
CA ASN A 53 28.91 0.50 -19.86
C ASN A 53 30.43 0.36 -20.01
N ASN A 54 30.95 0.36 -21.23
CA ASN A 54 32.40 0.37 -21.46
C ASN A 54 33.03 1.65 -20.89
N GLY A 55 32.42 2.81 -21.13
CA GLY A 55 32.83 4.07 -20.53
C GLY A 55 32.77 4.05 -19.00
N ALA A 56 31.85 3.29 -18.40
CA ALA A 56 31.79 3.12 -16.95
C ALA A 56 32.94 2.28 -16.39
N VAL A 57 33.40 1.26 -17.13
CA VAL A 57 34.61 0.50 -16.78
C VAL A 57 35.83 1.43 -16.82
N ASP A 58 35.98 2.20 -17.90
CA ASP A 58 37.13 3.09 -18.08
C ASP A 58 37.15 4.17 -16.99
N LYS A 59 36.01 4.84 -16.75
CA LYS A 59 35.90 5.86 -15.69
C LYS A 59 36.04 5.28 -14.28
N GLY A 60 35.57 4.07 -14.02
CA GLY A 60 35.73 3.42 -12.73
C GLY A 60 37.17 3.05 -12.39
N ILE A 61 38.05 2.97 -13.40
CA ILE A 61 39.50 2.82 -13.20
C ILE A 61 40.18 4.18 -13.08
N GLU A 62 39.85 5.12 -13.98
CA GLU A 62 40.46 6.46 -14.06
C GLU A 62 40.19 7.30 -12.81
N LYS A 63 38.95 7.25 -12.28
CA LYS A 63 38.50 8.15 -11.20
C LYS A 63 38.78 7.62 -9.80
N LEU A 64 39.55 6.54 -9.66
CA LEU A 64 39.99 6.07 -8.35
C LEU A 64 40.92 7.09 -7.71
N HIS A 65 40.60 7.46 -6.48
CA HIS A 65 41.42 8.35 -5.66
C HIS A 65 41.79 7.60 -4.38
N LYS A 66 43.09 7.42 -4.13
CA LYS A 66 43.59 6.89 -2.86
C LYS A 66 43.45 7.98 -1.80
N VAL A 67 42.59 7.76 -0.81
CA VAL A 67 42.49 8.63 0.35
C VAL A 67 43.68 8.33 1.27
N GLU A 68 44.60 9.28 1.42
CA GLU A 68 45.68 9.17 2.41
C GLU A 68 45.08 9.37 3.81
N VAL A 69 45.14 8.33 4.65
CA VAL A 69 44.56 8.34 6.00
C VAL A 69 45.56 8.98 6.97
N PRO A 70 45.21 10.11 7.63
CA PRO A 70 46.10 10.74 8.61
C PRO A 70 46.40 9.81 9.79
N ALA A 71 47.65 9.81 10.29
CA ALA A 71 48.06 8.98 11.42
C ALA A 71 47.22 9.22 12.68
N ASP A 72 46.77 10.47 12.88
CA ASP A 72 45.96 10.88 14.03
C ASP A 72 44.56 10.23 14.06
N TRP A 73 44.06 9.68 12.94
CA TRP A 73 42.81 8.91 12.95
C TRP A 73 42.89 7.66 13.84
N LYS A 74 44.09 7.16 14.15
CA LYS A 74 44.30 6.11 15.15
C LYS A 74 43.78 6.51 16.54
N ASN A 75 43.75 7.81 16.83
CA ASN A 75 43.30 8.39 18.10
C ASN A 75 41.95 9.09 17.98
N ALA A 76 41.20 8.85 16.89
CA ALA A 76 39.87 9.42 16.73
C ALA A 76 38.97 8.92 17.88
N ALA A 77 38.33 9.85 18.57
CA ALA A 77 37.34 9.53 19.59
C ALA A 77 35.99 9.27 18.93
N ASP A 78 35.26 8.29 19.44
CA ASP A 78 33.88 8.07 19.04
C ASP A 78 33.05 9.31 19.37
N LYS A 79 32.11 9.64 18.48
CA LYS A 79 31.11 10.66 18.80
C LYS A 79 30.15 10.08 19.83
N ASN A 80 30.02 10.76 20.96
CA ASN A 80 28.94 10.49 21.91
C ASN A 80 27.62 10.91 21.27
N GLU A 81 26.94 9.99 20.60
CA GLU A 81 25.55 10.21 20.19
C GLU A 81 24.64 10.01 21.38
N ALA A 82 23.72 10.95 21.59
CA ALA A 82 22.69 10.81 22.61
C ALA A 82 21.83 9.57 22.30
N LYS A 83 21.60 8.72 23.31
CA LYS A 83 20.66 7.61 23.17
C LYS A 83 19.27 8.18 22.86
N LYS A 84 18.69 7.75 21.74
CA LYS A 84 17.30 8.06 21.41
C LYS A 84 16.40 7.28 22.37
N GLU A 85 15.42 7.95 22.96
CA GLU A 85 14.39 7.31 23.76
C GLU A 85 13.38 6.65 22.80
N VAL A 86 13.49 5.34 22.64
CA VAL A 86 12.63 4.51 21.77
C VAL A 86 12.11 3.31 22.56
N PRO A 87 10.98 2.68 22.16
CA PRO A 87 10.50 1.47 22.82
C PRO A 87 11.57 0.38 22.89
N ALA A 88 11.59 -0.40 23.97
CA ALA A 88 12.60 -1.44 24.19
C ALA A 88 12.69 -2.44 23.04
N PHE A 89 11.55 -2.83 22.45
CA PHE A 89 11.52 -3.68 21.26
C PHE A 89 12.33 -3.10 20.10
N ILE A 90 12.30 -1.77 19.90
CA ILE A 90 13.02 -1.10 18.82
C ILE A 90 14.53 -1.19 19.06
N SER A 91 15.01 -0.75 20.22
CA SER A 91 16.43 -0.68 20.51
C SER A 91 17.08 -2.05 20.76
N GLU A 92 16.35 -2.97 21.38
CA GLU A 92 16.88 -4.26 21.82
C GLU A 92 16.69 -5.41 20.82
N ILE A 93 15.74 -5.30 19.88
CA ILE A 93 15.44 -6.36 18.90
C ILE A 93 15.54 -5.82 17.47
N GLN A 94 14.69 -4.88 17.09
CA GLN A 94 14.61 -4.38 15.72
C GLN A 94 15.95 -3.79 15.24
N ASP A 95 16.55 -2.88 16.01
CA ASP A 95 17.80 -2.24 15.64
C ASP A 95 18.97 -3.23 15.62
N VAL A 96 18.95 -4.26 16.47
CA VAL A 96 19.95 -5.35 16.46
C VAL A 96 19.85 -6.14 15.16
N MET A 97 18.63 -6.54 14.76
CA MET A 97 18.39 -7.23 13.49
C MET A 97 18.77 -6.35 12.29
N ASN A 98 18.42 -5.07 12.31
CA ASN A 98 18.72 -4.11 11.25
C ASN A 98 20.24 -3.85 11.09
N ARG A 99 21.02 -3.95 12.16
CA ARG A 99 22.49 -3.93 12.12
C ARG A 99 23.12 -5.25 11.63
N GLN A 100 22.30 -6.21 11.20
CA GLN A 100 22.73 -7.56 10.80
C GLN A 100 23.33 -8.36 11.95
N GLU A 101 22.86 -8.10 13.18
CA GLU A 101 23.32 -8.76 14.41
C GLU A 101 22.25 -9.65 15.03
N GLY A 102 21.16 -9.97 14.30
CA GLY A 102 20.03 -10.74 14.81
C GLY A 102 20.42 -12.11 15.38
N GLU A 103 21.43 -12.77 14.82
CA GLU A 103 21.99 -14.04 15.32
C GLU A 103 22.57 -13.93 16.75
N LYS A 104 22.86 -12.71 17.22
CA LYS A 104 23.35 -12.46 18.59
C LYS A 104 22.21 -12.36 19.61
N LEU A 105 20.95 -12.31 19.18
CA LEU A 105 19.80 -12.23 20.08
C LEU A 105 19.61 -13.59 20.78
N PRO A 106 19.74 -13.67 22.11
CA PRO A 106 19.46 -14.90 22.82
C PRO A 106 17.94 -15.14 22.86
N VAL A 107 17.54 -16.42 22.96
CA VAL A 107 16.12 -16.80 23.13
C VAL A 107 15.47 -16.05 24.31
N SER A 108 16.23 -15.72 25.35
CA SER A 108 15.73 -14.95 26.50
C SER A 108 15.21 -13.55 26.16
N LYS A 109 15.62 -12.96 25.02
CA LYS A 109 15.14 -11.65 24.54
C LYS A 109 13.84 -11.75 23.74
N ILE A 110 13.38 -12.96 23.42
CA ILE A 110 12.16 -13.23 22.63
C ILE A 110 11.19 -14.21 23.31
N LYS A 111 11.45 -14.57 24.58
CA LYS A 111 10.36 -14.92 25.52
C LYS A 111 9.37 -13.74 25.53
N GLU A 112 8.14 -13.80 25.98
CA GLU A 112 7.13 -12.74 25.71
C GLU A 112 6.71 -12.59 24.22
N LEU A 113 7.44 -13.15 23.24
CA LEU A 113 7.06 -13.20 21.81
C LEU A 113 6.99 -14.65 21.31
N GLU A 114 6.68 -15.61 22.18
CA GLU A 114 6.76 -17.05 21.88
C GLU A 114 5.78 -17.52 20.80
N ASP A 115 4.67 -16.80 20.64
CA ASP A 115 3.66 -17.05 19.61
C ASP A 115 4.00 -16.39 18.25
N GLY A 116 5.12 -15.67 18.18
CA GLY A 116 5.54 -14.92 17.00
C GLY A 116 4.80 -13.62 16.77
N THR A 117 4.06 -13.10 17.77
CA THR A 117 3.40 -11.79 17.69
C THR A 117 4.44 -10.67 17.75
N PHE A 118 4.37 -9.71 16.83
CA PHE A 118 5.25 -8.53 16.82
C PHE A 118 4.45 -7.25 17.10
N PRO A 119 5.04 -6.26 17.78
CA PRO A 119 4.40 -4.95 17.93
C PRO A 119 4.29 -4.24 16.58
N VAL A 120 3.17 -3.54 16.39
CA VAL A 120 2.92 -2.69 15.23
C VAL A 120 3.71 -1.36 15.31
N GLY A 121 3.93 -0.72 14.17
CA GLY A 121 4.52 0.63 14.06
C GLY A 121 6.05 0.68 14.03
N GLY A 122 6.72 -0.47 13.99
CA GLY A 122 8.18 -0.55 13.96
C GLY A 122 8.83 0.15 12.75
N ALA A 123 8.16 0.17 11.61
CA ALA A 123 8.68 0.77 10.38
C ALA A 123 8.97 2.29 10.50
N ALA A 124 8.25 3.01 11.37
CA ALA A 124 8.46 4.44 11.58
C ALA A 124 9.85 4.78 12.15
N TYR A 125 10.53 3.81 12.76
CA TYR A 125 11.85 3.98 13.37
C TYR A 125 13.01 3.66 12.41
N GLU A 126 12.76 3.08 11.24
CA GLU A 126 13.85 2.67 10.33
C GLU A 126 14.58 3.85 9.68
N LYS A 127 13.84 4.86 9.19
CA LYS A 127 14.38 6.09 8.56
C LYS A 127 15.52 5.81 7.56
N ARG A 128 15.28 4.89 6.62
CA ARG A 128 16.28 4.26 5.75
C ARG A 128 17.11 5.23 4.90
N GLY A 129 16.55 6.36 4.49
CA GLY A 129 17.25 7.41 3.74
C GLY A 129 17.79 6.97 2.37
N THR A 130 17.08 6.06 1.68
CA THR A 130 17.59 5.38 0.48
C THR A 130 17.20 6.04 -0.85
N ALA A 131 16.35 7.07 -0.84
CA ALA A 131 15.99 7.79 -2.05
C ALA A 131 17.18 8.53 -2.68
N ILE A 132 17.25 8.52 -4.01
CA ILE A 132 18.18 9.38 -4.76
C ILE A 132 17.67 10.83 -4.75
N ASN A 133 16.37 11.00 -4.99
CA ASN A 133 15.68 12.28 -5.00
C ASN A 133 14.41 12.19 -4.15
N VAL A 134 14.04 13.27 -3.48
CA VAL A 134 12.81 13.41 -2.70
C VAL A 134 11.96 14.56 -3.23
N PRO A 135 10.62 14.54 -3.07
CA PRO A 135 9.79 15.65 -3.51
C PRO A 135 9.96 16.85 -2.56
N CYS A 136 10.31 18.01 -3.11
CA CYS A 136 10.28 19.30 -2.42
C CYS A 136 8.98 20.03 -2.77
N TRP A 137 8.27 20.50 -1.75
CA TRP A 137 6.98 21.17 -1.89
C TRP A 137 7.11 22.68 -2.08
N ASP A 138 6.34 23.22 -3.03
CA ASP A 138 6.20 24.65 -3.31
C ASP A 138 4.80 25.11 -2.86
N SER A 139 4.74 25.76 -1.70
CA SER A 139 3.48 26.20 -1.09
C SER A 139 2.74 27.27 -1.90
N THR A 140 3.44 28.01 -2.78
CA THR A 140 2.85 29.09 -3.59
C THR A 140 2.03 28.57 -4.77
N LYS A 141 2.35 27.37 -5.27
CA LYS A 141 1.63 26.70 -6.37
C LYS A 141 0.56 25.73 -5.88
N CYS A 142 0.68 25.26 -4.65
CA CYS A 142 -0.15 24.19 -4.14
C CYS A 142 -1.64 24.59 -4.07
N VAL A 143 -2.50 23.64 -4.44
CA VAL A 143 -3.97 23.82 -4.40
C VAL A 143 -4.64 23.00 -3.28
N ALA A 144 -3.84 22.45 -2.34
CA ALA A 144 -4.31 21.67 -1.19
C ALA A 144 -5.28 20.51 -1.56
N CYS A 145 -5.01 19.81 -2.67
CA CYS A 145 -5.88 18.73 -3.17
C CYS A 145 -5.58 17.33 -2.60
N ASN A 146 -4.53 17.19 -1.79
CA ASN A 146 -4.05 15.95 -1.16
C ASN A 146 -3.75 14.74 -2.07
N GLN A 147 -3.84 14.86 -3.40
CA GLN A 147 -3.59 13.75 -4.32
C GLN A 147 -2.17 13.16 -4.21
N CYS A 148 -1.19 13.99 -3.85
CA CYS A 148 0.18 13.55 -3.62
C CYS A 148 0.30 12.54 -2.46
N SER A 149 -0.48 12.74 -1.39
CA SER A 149 -0.57 11.82 -0.25
C SER A 149 -1.39 10.59 -0.60
N PHE A 150 -2.50 10.79 -1.34
CA PHE A 150 -3.39 9.72 -1.78
C PHE A 150 -2.63 8.61 -2.53
N VAL A 151 -1.75 8.98 -3.45
CA VAL A 151 -1.03 8.02 -4.30
C VAL A 151 0.32 7.56 -3.74
N CYS A 152 0.75 8.08 -2.58
CA CYS A 152 2.05 7.72 -2.03
C CYS A 152 2.04 6.25 -1.57
N PRO A 153 2.89 5.37 -2.13
CA PRO A 153 2.93 3.96 -1.75
C PRO A 153 3.55 3.69 -0.38
N HIS A 154 4.10 4.71 0.29
CA HIS A 154 4.83 4.55 1.55
C HIS A 154 4.36 5.51 2.64
N ALA A 155 3.28 6.26 2.42
CA ALA A 155 2.80 7.31 3.32
C ALA A 155 3.87 8.36 3.72
N ALA A 156 4.88 8.55 2.87
CA ALA A 156 6.02 9.46 3.08
C ALA A 156 5.73 10.94 2.74
N ILE A 157 4.49 11.26 2.35
CA ILE A 157 4.04 12.63 2.10
C ILE A 157 2.61 12.77 2.63
N ARG A 158 2.40 13.72 3.55
CA ARG A 158 1.15 13.89 4.30
C ARG A 158 0.71 15.34 4.31
N PRO A 159 -0.59 15.63 4.14
CA PRO A 159 -1.11 16.95 4.45
C PRO A 159 -1.17 17.15 5.97
N VAL A 160 -0.94 18.39 6.41
CA VAL A 160 -0.91 18.78 7.81
C VAL A 160 -1.79 20.00 7.98
N LEU A 161 -2.65 19.97 9.00
CA LEU A 161 -3.44 21.12 9.43
C LEU A 161 -2.90 21.58 10.78
N ALA A 162 -2.42 22.81 10.84
CA ALA A 162 -1.90 23.45 12.05
C ALA A 162 -2.74 24.68 12.40
N ASN A 163 -3.00 24.90 13.69
CA ASN A 163 -3.50 26.18 14.18
C ASN A 163 -2.37 27.24 14.18
N GLY A 164 -2.69 28.47 14.61
CA GLY A 164 -1.70 29.57 14.65
C GLY A 164 -0.49 29.26 15.53
N ALA A 165 -0.72 28.82 16.78
CA ALA A 165 0.34 28.52 17.73
C ALA A 165 1.24 27.36 17.28
N GLU A 166 0.65 26.33 16.68
CA GLU A 166 1.40 25.19 16.11
C GLU A 166 2.23 25.62 14.90
N LYS A 167 1.73 26.53 14.05
CA LYS A 167 2.55 27.09 12.97
C LYS A 167 3.72 27.91 13.52
N ASP A 168 3.48 28.74 14.52
CA ASP A 168 4.51 29.62 15.10
C ASP A 168 5.58 28.83 15.87
N ALA A 169 5.22 27.65 16.39
CA ALA A 169 6.12 26.70 17.05
C ALA A 169 6.81 25.72 16.08
N ALA A 170 6.50 25.76 14.77
CA ALA A 170 7.08 24.86 13.79
C ALA A 170 8.58 25.15 13.57
N PRO A 171 9.38 24.16 13.14
CA PRO A 171 10.80 24.35 12.85
C PRO A 171 11.02 25.46 11.82
N ASN A 172 12.13 26.18 11.97
CA ASN A 172 12.45 27.31 11.11
C ASN A 172 12.48 26.90 9.62
N GLY A 173 11.79 27.66 8.77
CA GLY A 173 11.70 27.40 7.34
C GLY A 173 10.68 26.33 6.94
N MET A 174 9.93 25.73 7.86
CA MET A 174 8.81 24.85 7.51
C MET A 174 7.73 25.67 6.77
N PRO A 175 7.42 25.34 5.51
CA PRO A 175 6.46 26.11 4.73
C PRO A 175 5.02 25.83 5.16
N PHE A 176 4.18 26.87 5.12
CA PHE A 176 2.73 26.78 5.27
C PHE A 176 2.04 27.65 4.22
N MET A 177 0.79 27.31 3.90
CA MET A 177 -0.12 28.13 3.08
C MET A 177 -1.51 28.17 3.71
N THR A 178 -2.32 29.15 3.32
CA THR A 178 -3.76 29.17 3.63
C THR A 178 -4.53 28.54 2.47
N PRO A 179 -5.26 27.43 2.69
CA PRO A 179 -6.08 26.82 1.65
C PRO A 179 -7.23 27.70 1.19
N LYS A 180 -7.64 27.55 -0.07
CA LYS A 180 -8.81 28.25 -0.63
C LYS A 180 -10.15 27.63 -0.20
N ALA A 181 -10.17 26.32 0.09
CA ALA A 181 -11.38 25.60 0.44
C ALA A 181 -11.98 26.15 1.74
N PRO A 182 -13.29 26.51 1.78
CA PRO A 182 -13.92 27.11 2.95
C PRO A 182 -13.69 26.35 4.27
N ALA A 183 -13.83 25.02 4.23
CA ALA A 183 -13.66 24.15 5.40
C ALA A 183 -12.22 24.12 5.95
N LEU A 184 -11.25 24.67 5.22
CA LEU A 184 -9.83 24.66 5.59
C LEU A 184 -9.29 26.06 5.93
N LYS A 185 -10.10 27.12 5.80
CA LYS A 185 -9.64 28.52 5.91
C LYS A 185 -9.11 28.89 7.30
N GLU A 186 -9.57 28.19 8.34
CA GLU A 186 -9.12 28.41 9.72
C GLU A 186 -7.76 27.77 10.03
N PHE A 187 -7.26 26.90 9.14
CA PHE A 187 -6.01 26.16 9.34
C PHE A 187 -4.87 26.73 8.49
N ASN A 188 -3.66 26.58 9.00
CA ASN A 188 -2.43 26.66 8.23
C ASN A 188 -2.11 25.28 7.67
N PHE A 189 -2.05 25.17 6.35
CA PHE A 189 -1.84 23.91 5.65
C PHE A 189 -0.39 23.74 5.25
N SER A 190 0.15 22.54 5.47
CA SER A 190 1.46 22.15 4.96
C SER A 190 1.40 20.78 4.29
N ILE A 191 2.32 20.53 3.36
CA ILE A 191 2.63 19.18 2.89
C ILE A 191 3.97 18.79 3.52
N ALA A 192 3.93 17.89 4.50
CA ALA A 192 5.11 17.33 5.12
C ALA A 192 5.60 16.11 4.34
N VAL A 193 6.92 16.03 4.10
CA VAL A 193 7.56 14.92 3.41
C VAL A 193 8.56 14.28 4.36
N SER A 194 8.41 12.98 4.64
CA SER A 194 9.45 12.20 5.32
C SER A 194 10.55 11.92 4.32
N THR A 195 11.63 12.71 4.36
CA THR A 195 12.75 12.57 3.42
C THR A 195 13.54 11.30 3.66
N MET A 196 13.49 10.77 4.89
CA MET A 196 14.18 9.54 5.29
C MET A 196 13.36 8.26 5.03
N ASP A 197 12.03 8.36 4.84
CA ASP A 197 11.20 7.20 4.48
C ASP A 197 10.76 7.22 3.01
N CYS A 198 10.94 8.33 2.31
CA CYS A 198 10.67 8.41 0.88
C CYS A 198 11.60 7.47 0.11
N LEU A 199 11.04 6.73 -0.86
CA LEU A 199 11.83 5.92 -1.81
C LEU A 199 12.06 6.62 -3.17
N GLY A 200 11.70 7.90 -3.29
CA GLY A 200 11.99 8.71 -4.46
C GLY A 200 11.29 8.28 -5.76
N CYS A 201 10.16 7.58 -5.66
CA CYS A 201 9.49 7.05 -6.86
C CYS A 201 8.98 8.15 -7.80
N GLY A 202 8.51 9.28 -7.28
CA GLY A 202 8.05 10.42 -8.09
C GLY A 202 6.55 10.43 -8.42
N ASN A 203 5.76 9.42 -8.02
CA ASN A 203 4.32 9.38 -8.28
C ASN A 203 3.58 10.61 -7.74
N CYS A 204 3.96 11.12 -6.56
CA CYS A 204 3.36 12.32 -5.97
C CYS A 204 3.58 13.59 -6.82
N ALA A 205 4.78 13.76 -7.39
CA ALA A 205 5.09 14.87 -8.29
C ALA A 205 4.37 14.74 -9.64
N LEU A 206 4.26 13.51 -10.16
CA LEU A 206 3.54 13.22 -11.39
C LEU A 206 2.07 13.64 -11.29
N VAL A 207 1.36 13.16 -10.26
CA VAL A 207 -0.09 13.39 -10.11
C VAL A 207 -0.42 14.80 -9.63
N CYS A 208 0.57 15.59 -9.22
CA CYS A 208 0.34 16.95 -8.76
C CYS A 208 -0.23 17.80 -9.91
N PRO A 209 -1.49 18.25 -9.83
CA PRO A 209 -2.13 18.99 -10.93
C PRO A 209 -1.51 20.39 -11.10
N ALA A 210 -1.00 20.98 -10.02
CA ALA A 210 -0.41 22.32 -10.01
C ALA A 210 1.12 22.33 -10.13
N LYS A 211 1.75 21.15 -10.30
CA LYS A 211 3.23 20.99 -10.34
C LYS A 211 3.93 21.69 -9.16
N ALA A 212 3.32 21.58 -7.98
CA ALA A 212 3.81 22.12 -6.70
C ALA A 212 4.82 21.19 -6.00
N LEU A 213 5.29 20.14 -6.68
CA LEU A 213 6.27 19.18 -6.15
C LEU A 213 7.35 18.96 -7.20
N THR A 214 8.60 19.23 -6.81
CA THR A 214 9.79 19.02 -7.66
C THR A 214 10.68 17.98 -7.02
N MET A 215 11.13 16.98 -7.79
CA MET A 215 12.07 15.99 -7.27
C MET A 215 13.48 16.60 -7.19
N VAL A 216 14.05 16.68 -5.99
CA VAL A 216 15.39 17.24 -5.72
C VAL A 216 16.29 16.18 -5.09
N PRO A 217 17.63 16.25 -5.25
CA PRO A 217 18.55 15.29 -4.63
C PRO A 217 18.39 15.22 -3.11
N LEU A 218 18.51 14.01 -2.54
CA LEU A 218 18.56 13.83 -1.08
C LEU A 218 19.96 14.18 -0.54
N ASP A 219 20.29 15.46 -0.55
CA ASP A 219 21.51 16.01 0.04
C ASP A 219 21.38 16.25 1.56
N ASN A 220 22.40 16.84 2.18
CA ASN A 220 22.40 17.12 3.61
C ASN A 220 21.30 18.12 4.02
N GLU A 221 20.93 19.05 3.14
CA GLU A 221 19.86 20.01 3.41
C GLU A 221 18.51 19.28 3.43
N GLN A 222 18.22 18.45 2.43
CA GLN A 222 16.98 17.68 2.39
C GLN A 222 16.89 16.64 3.51
N LYS A 223 18.01 16.06 3.94
CA LYS A 223 18.05 15.20 5.13
C LYS A 223 17.72 15.97 6.41
N ALA A 224 18.23 17.19 6.56
CA ALA A 224 17.93 18.04 7.72
C ALA A 224 16.43 18.39 7.78
N ARG A 225 15.76 18.58 6.64
CA ARG A 225 14.30 18.84 6.55
C ARG A 225 13.42 17.68 7.03
N GLN A 226 13.97 16.53 7.42
CA GLN A 226 13.23 15.46 8.10
C GLN A 226 12.52 15.99 9.36
N GLU A 227 13.10 16.98 10.04
CA GLU A 227 12.51 17.60 11.23
C GLU A 227 11.10 18.20 10.98
N PHE A 228 10.80 18.63 9.74
CA PHE A 228 9.48 19.15 9.38
C PHE A 228 8.42 18.04 9.42
N PHE A 229 8.79 16.85 8.96
CA PHE A 229 7.90 15.69 9.04
C PHE A 229 7.75 15.21 10.48
N ASP A 230 8.86 15.13 11.23
CA ASP A 230 8.84 14.69 12.61
C ASP A 230 8.00 15.64 13.49
N TYR A 231 8.07 16.95 13.25
CA TYR A 231 7.19 17.94 13.88
C TYR A 231 5.71 17.71 13.52
N ALA A 232 5.43 17.50 12.23
CA ALA A 232 4.07 17.38 11.71
C ALA A 232 3.31 16.15 12.21
N VAL A 233 4.00 15.04 12.50
CA VAL A 233 3.38 13.78 12.93
C VAL A 233 3.41 13.57 14.45
N ASP A 234 4.14 14.41 15.19
CA ASP A 234 4.18 14.37 16.64
C ASP A 234 2.89 14.99 17.21
N THR A 235 2.00 14.15 17.74
CA THR A 235 0.69 14.58 18.24
C THR A 235 0.76 15.47 19.48
N LYS A 236 1.92 15.56 20.13
CA LYS A 236 2.16 16.50 21.25
C LYS A 236 2.52 17.90 20.75
N LYS A 237 3.01 18.02 19.52
CA LYS A 237 3.39 19.29 18.88
C LYS A 237 2.32 19.79 17.93
N VAL A 238 1.74 18.90 17.14
CA VAL A 238 0.61 19.17 16.25
C VAL A 238 -0.55 18.28 16.70
N SER A 239 -1.49 18.88 17.42
CA SER A 239 -2.65 18.17 17.98
C SER A 239 -3.46 17.47 16.88
N PRO A 240 -4.13 16.34 17.15
CA PRO A 240 -5.09 15.76 16.21
C PRO A 240 -6.28 16.70 15.96
N LYS A 241 -6.68 16.89 14.70
CA LYS A 241 -7.85 17.70 14.31
C LYS A 241 -8.98 16.77 13.91
N ALA A 242 -10.22 17.17 14.17
CA ALA A 242 -11.36 16.55 13.51
C ALA A 242 -11.20 16.72 12.00
N ASN A 243 -11.56 15.71 11.20
CA ASN A 243 -11.50 15.81 9.76
C ASN A 243 -12.45 16.92 9.28
N PRO A 244 -11.93 18.00 8.69
CA PRO A 244 -12.78 19.13 8.26
C PRO A 244 -13.56 18.82 6.98
N MET A 245 -13.37 17.64 6.39
CA MET A 245 -13.98 17.20 5.14
C MET A 245 -14.58 15.80 5.32
N ASP A 246 -15.39 15.35 4.37
CA ASP A 246 -15.86 13.96 4.36
C ASP A 246 -14.69 13.01 4.04
N LYS A 247 -14.38 12.10 4.98
CA LYS A 247 -13.33 11.08 4.82
C LYS A 247 -13.54 10.15 3.62
N LYS A 248 -14.75 10.06 3.08
CA LYS A 248 -15.08 9.29 1.87
C LYS A 248 -14.71 10.02 0.56
N THR A 249 -14.13 11.20 0.64
CA THR A 249 -13.63 11.97 -0.51
C THR A 249 -12.11 11.83 -0.68
N VAL A 250 -11.59 12.10 -1.88
CA VAL A 250 -10.13 12.07 -2.15
C VAL A 250 -9.37 13.02 -1.23
N ILE A 251 -9.92 14.21 -0.98
CA ILE A 251 -9.28 15.20 -0.12
C ILE A 251 -9.40 14.79 1.34
N GLY A 252 -10.62 14.49 1.80
CA GLY A 252 -10.90 14.21 3.20
C GLY A 252 -10.26 12.92 3.71
N SER A 253 -10.20 11.86 2.89
CA SER A 253 -9.50 10.61 3.26
C SER A 253 -8.04 10.83 3.65
N GLN A 254 -7.40 11.88 3.14
CA GLN A 254 -5.98 12.14 3.39
C GLN A 254 -5.73 12.98 4.64
N PHE A 255 -6.77 13.53 5.27
CA PHE A 255 -6.66 14.11 6.61
C PHE A 255 -6.76 13.05 7.72
N GLU A 256 -7.19 11.84 7.38
CA GLU A 256 -7.09 10.70 8.29
C GLU A 256 -5.65 10.18 8.36
N THR A 257 -5.20 9.84 9.56
CA THR A 257 -3.88 9.23 9.77
C THR A 257 -3.77 7.92 8.99
N PRO A 258 -2.78 7.77 8.09
CA PRO A 258 -2.48 6.47 7.48
C PRO A 258 -2.04 5.49 8.57
N LEU A 259 -2.71 4.34 8.70
CA LEU A 259 -2.32 3.28 9.66
C LEU A 259 -1.53 2.15 8.99
N PHE A 260 -0.97 2.47 7.83
CA PHE A 260 -0.02 1.66 7.08
C PHE A 260 1.02 2.61 6.45
N GLU A 261 2.27 2.50 6.89
CA GLU A 261 3.33 3.45 6.55
C GLU A 261 4.70 2.77 6.39
N PHE A 262 5.54 3.33 5.51
CA PHE A 262 6.97 3.01 5.40
C PHE A 262 7.35 1.54 5.15
N SER A 263 6.42 0.76 4.58
CA SER A 263 6.66 -0.66 4.26
C SER A 263 7.89 -0.94 3.39
N GLY A 264 8.35 -2.20 3.42
CA GLY A 264 9.40 -2.72 2.55
C GLY A 264 9.05 -2.85 1.06
N ALA A 265 7.88 -2.40 0.63
CA ALA A 265 7.45 -2.48 -0.77
C ALA A 265 8.36 -1.68 -1.73
N CYS A 266 8.38 -2.08 -3.00
CA CYS A 266 9.18 -1.41 -4.03
C CYS A 266 8.82 0.07 -4.20
N ALA A 267 9.79 0.90 -4.62
CA ALA A 267 9.55 2.30 -4.95
C ALA A 267 8.51 2.41 -6.09
N GLY A 268 7.34 3.01 -5.79
CA GLY A 268 6.25 3.16 -6.75
C GLY A 268 5.29 1.97 -6.82
N CYS A 269 5.36 1.03 -5.87
CA CYS A 269 4.47 -0.14 -5.76
C CYS A 269 2.99 0.22 -6.03
N GLY A 270 2.32 -0.58 -6.86
CA GLY A 270 0.90 -0.41 -7.17
C GLY A 270 -0.07 -0.93 -6.11
N GLU A 271 0.38 -1.77 -5.16
CA GLU A 271 -0.49 -2.39 -4.14
C GLU A 271 -0.74 -1.45 -2.95
N THR A 272 0.33 -0.92 -2.38
CA THR A 272 0.32 -0.23 -1.09
C THR A 272 -0.49 1.08 -1.02
N PRO A 273 -0.68 1.87 -2.10
CA PRO A 273 -1.61 3.00 -2.05
C PRO A 273 -3.04 2.58 -1.67
N TYR A 274 -3.49 1.40 -2.12
CA TYR A 274 -4.80 0.87 -1.76
C TYR A 274 -4.86 0.43 -0.30
N ALA A 275 -3.86 -0.32 0.18
CA ALA A 275 -3.77 -0.72 1.59
C ALA A 275 -3.80 0.50 2.52
N LYS A 276 -2.98 1.51 2.23
CA LYS A 276 -2.96 2.79 2.93
C LYS A 276 -4.36 3.42 2.98
N LEU A 277 -5.03 3.55 1.84
CA LEU A 277 -6.36 4.15 1.76
C LEU A 277 -7.39 3.39 2.62
N LEU A 278 -7.39 2.05 2.57
CA LEU A 278 -8.28 1.22 3.39
C LEU A 278 -8.08 1.49 4.89
N THR A 279 -6.82 1.61 5.33
CA THR A 279 -6.54 1.95 6.74
C THR A 279 -6.99 3.36 7.13
N GLN A 280 -6.97 4.33 6.21
CA GLN A 280 -7.47 5.69 6.47
C GLN A 280 -9.00 5.71 6.64
N LEU A 281 -9.72 4.81 5.98
CA LEU A 281 -11.18 4.76 6.03
C LEU A 281 -11.70 3.96 7.23
N PHE A 282 -11.07 2.81 7.53
CA PHE A 282 -11.59 1.80 8.45
C PHE A 282 -10.55 1.27 9.46
N GLY A 283 -9.31 1.75 9.41
CA GLY A 283 -8.19 1.17 10.15
C GLY A 283 -8.35 1.15 11.67
N ASP A 284 -9.16 2.04 12.24
CA ASP A 284 -9.44 2.03 13.69
C ASP A 284 -10.13 0.75 14.19
N ARG A 285 -10.84 0.05 13.30
CA ARG A 285 -11.66 -1.14 13.60
C ARG A 285 -11.44 -2.30 12.64
N MET A 286 -10.37 -2.22 11.85
CA MET A 286 -10.03 -3.18 10.81
C MET A 286 -9.37 -4.43 11.40
N MET A 287 -9.76 -5.59 10.90
CA MET A 287 -9.06 -6.85 11.08
C MET A 287 -8.65 -7.36 9.69
N ILE A 288 -7.40 -7.79 9.55
CA ILE A 288 -6.81 -8.19 8.27
C ILE A 288 -6.35 -9.63 8.35
N ALA A 289 -6.97 -10.49 7.52
CA ALA A 289 -6.41 -11.77 7.12
C ALA A 289 -5.65 -11.57 5.80
N ASN A 290 -4.33 -11.73 5.81
CA ASN A 290 -3.50 -11.47 4.65
C ASN A 290 -2.91 -12.77 4.09
N ALA A 291 -3.14 -13.05 2.81
CA ALA A 291 -2.56 -14.21 2.13
C ALA A 291 -1.05 -14.03 1.98
N THR A 292 -0.31 -15.12 1.95
CA THR A 292 1.13 -15.06 1.65
C THR A 292 1.36 -14.53 0.23
N GLY A 293 2.27 -13.57 0.08
CA GLY A 293 2.57 -12.91 -1.19
C GLY A 293 3.27 -11.58 -0.97
N CYS A 294 3.32 -10.71 -1.98
CA CYS A 294 3.91 -9.38 -1.80
C CYS A 294 3.28 -8.65 -0.59
N SER A 295 1.94 -8.73 -0.45
CA SER A 295 1.23 -8.10 0.65
C SER A 295 1.60 -8.58 2.04
N SER A 296 1.97 -9.86 2.22
CA SER A 296 2.50 -10.32 3.50
C SER A 296 3.97 -9.93 3.68
N ILE A 297 4.77 -9.95 2.62
CA ILE A 297 6.19 -9.59 2.69
C ILE A 297 6.37 -8.11 3.03
N TRP A 298 5.74 -7.19 2.30
CA TRP A 298 5.82 -5.78 2.68
C TRP A 298 4.97 -5.45 3.91
N GLY A 299 3.99 -6.28 4.28
CA GLY A 299 3.04 -6.05 5.37
C GLY A 299 3.45 -6.59 6.73
N GLY A 300 4.36 -7.58 6.79
CA GLY A 300 4.68 -8.31 8.01
C GLY A 300 6.04 -9.02 8.01
N SER A 301 7.05 -8.50 7.31
CA SER A 301 8.43 -9.02 7.44
C SER A 301 9.08 -8.50 8.71
N ALA A 302 9.40 -9.41 9.64
CA ALA A 302 10.12 -9.07 10.86
C ALA A 302 11.49 -8.41 10.54
N PRO A 303 11.93 -7.42 11.33
CA PRO A 303 11.29 -6.90 12.55
C PRO A 303 10.35 -5.69 12.34
N ALA A 304 10.35 -5.06 11.18
CA ALA A 304 9.76 -3.72 11.00
C ALA A 304 8.32 -3.77 10.50
N MET A 305 7.36 -3.73 11.42
CA MET A 305 5.93 -3.76 11.08
C MET A 305 5.42 -2.40 10.56
N PRO A 306 4.81 -2.32 9.35
CA PRO A 306 4.35 -1.08 8.73
C PRO A 306 2.93 -0.66 9.13
N TYR A 307 2.10 -1.59 9.61
CA TYR A 307 0.82 -1.26 10.21
C TYR A 307 1.08 -0.55 11.52
N THR A 308 0.28 0.46 11.86
CA THR A 308 0.47 1.29 13.05
C THR A 308 -0.87 1.65 13.71
N LYS A 309 -0.83 2.44 14.79
CA LYS A 309 -1.99 2.90 15.54
C LYS A 309 -2.21 4.39 15.32
N ASN A 310 -3.46 4.82 15.43
CA ASN A 310 -3.80 6.23 15.52
C ASN A 310 -3.43 6.79 16.91
N TYR A 311 -3.62 8.09 17.09
CA TYR A 311 -3.33 8.79 18.35
C TYR A 311 -4.15 8.32 19.56
N LYS A 312 -5.25 7.57 19.34
CA LYS A 312 -6.06 6.94 20.40
C LYS A 312 -5.61 5.50 20.72
N GLY A 313 -4.58 4.98 20.04
CA GLY A 313 -4.08 3.62 20.23
C GLY A 313 -4.81 2.54 19.42
N TYR A 314 -5.70 2.91 18.49
CA TYR A 314 -6.43 1.96 17.65
C TYR A 314 -5.76 1.80 16.27
N GLY A 315 -5.68 0.59 15.77
CA GLY A 315 -5.17 0.31 14.43
C GLY A 315 -5.54 -1.09 13.95
N PRO A 316 -5.15 -1.45 12.71
CA PRO A 316 -5.47 -2.74 12.15
C PRO A 316 -4.84 -3.88 12.95
N ALA A 317 -5.65 -4.88 13.30
CA ALA A 317 -5.11 -6.19 13.70
C ALA A 317 -4.77 -6.96 12.41
N TRP A 318 -3.53 -7.39 12.27
CA TRP A 318 -3.04 -8.03 11.04
C TRP A 318 -2.50 -9.43 11.35
N ALA A 319 -2.85 -10.40 10.53
CA ALA A 319 -2.29 -11.74 10.58
C ALA A 319 -2.14 -12.33 9.18
N ASN A 320 -1.10 -13.12 8.97
CA ASN A 320 -0.92 -13.99 7.81
C ASN A 320 -0.93 -15.43 8.30
N SER A 321 -1.93 -16.21 7.85
CA SER A 321 -1.95 -17.66 8.03
C SER A 321 -1.07 -18.30 6.95
N LEU A 322 -1.65 -18.78 5.85
CA LEU A 322 -0.93 -19.40 4.74
C LEU A 322 -1.24 -18.70 3.41
N PHE A 323 -0.75 -19.30 2.33
CA PHE A 323 -1.02 -18.79 0.98
C PHE A 323 -2.40 -19.22 0.50
N GLU A 324 -2.82 -20.44 0.83
CA GLU A 324 -3.98 -21.13 0.30
C GLU A 324 -5.27 -20.90 1.08
N ASP A 325 -5.19 -20.60 2.39
CA ASP A 325 -6.31 -20.64 3.33
C ASP A 325 -6.88 -19.26 3.72
N ASN A 326 -6.38 -18.19 3.10
CA ASN A 326 -6.56 -16.85 3.64
C ASN A 326 -8.03 -16.39 3.67
N ALA A 327 -8.87 -16.85 2.74
CA ALA A 327 -10.29 -16.51 2.74
C ALA A 327 -10.97 -17.14 3.97
N GLU A 328 -10.71 -18.42 4.18
CA GLU A 328 -11.23 -19.26 5.25
C GLU A 328 -10.72 -18.77 6.61
N PHE A 329 -9.46 -18.36 6.67
CA PHE A 329 -8.86 -17.72 7.85
C PHE A 329 -9.60 -16.43 8.22
N GLY A 330 -9.86 -15.57 7.23
CA GLY A 330 -10.68 -14.37 7.42
C GLY A 330 -12.10 -14.70 7.86
N LEU A 331 -12.74 -15.72 7.28
CA LEU A 331 -14.07 -16.18 7.70
C LEU A 331 -14.06 -16.68 9.16
N GLY A 332 -13.02 -17.41 9.57
CA GLY A 332 -12.83 -17.83 10.96
C GLY A 332 -12.77 -16.64 11.93
N MET A 333 -12.09 -15.56 11.56
CA MET A 333 -12.11 -14.31 12.34
C MET A 333 -13.51 -13.71 12.46
N VAL A 334 -14.29 -13.67 11.36
CA VAL A 334 -15.69 -13.21 11.39
C VAL A 334 -16.50 -14.05 12.37
N MET A 335 -16.39 -15.37 12.32
CA MET A 335 -17.12 -16.29 13.20
C MET A 335 -16.74 -16.09 14.67
N GLY A 336 -15.45 -15.92 14.97
CA GLY A 336 -14.99 -15.62 16.32
C GLY A 336 -15.56 -14.32 16.86
N VAL A 337 -15.49 -13.24 16.07
CA VAL A 337 -16.06 -11.93 16.44
C VAL A 337 -17.57 -12.03 16.63
N LYS A 338 -18.27 -12.73 15.74
CA LYS A 338 -19.72 -12.93 15.80
C LYS A 338 -20.14 -13.61 17.10
N ALA A 339 -19.48 -14.71 17.46
CA ALA A 339 -19.77 -15.44 18.71
C ALA A 339 -19.61 -14.57 19.96
N VAL A 340 -18.52 -13.79 20.04
CA VAL A 340 -18.29 -12.86 21.17
C VAL A 340 -19.38 -11.78 21.21
N ARG A 341 -19.71 -11.18 20.07
CA ARG A 341 -20.71 -10.09 19.99
C ARG A 341 -22.13 -10.56 20.25
N GLU A 342 -22.48 -11.79 19.90
CA GLU A 342 -23.78 -12.40 20.23
C GLU A 342 -23.91 -12.66 21.73
N LYS A 343 -22.88 -13.22 22.37
CA LYS A 343 -22.83 -13.38 23.84
C LYS A 343 -22.94 -12.02 24.55
N LEU A 344 -22.22 -11.01 24.04
CA LEU A 344 -22.28 -9.65 24.58
C LEU A 344 -23.69 -9.04 24.40
N ALA A 345 -24.31 -9.21 23.24
CA ALA A 345 -25.67 -8.73 22.98
C ALA A 345 -26.69 -9.34 23.95
N ALA A 346 -26.57 -10.64 24.25
CA ALA A 346 -27.42 -11.29 25.24
C ALA A 346 -27.20 -10.72 26.66
N ALA A 347 -25.95 -10.49 27.07
CA ALA A 347 -25.63 -9.90 28.37
C ALA A 347 -26.16 -8.45 28.50
N VAL A 348 -26.04 -7.65 27.43
CA VAL A 348 -26.58 -6.29 27.39
C VAL A 348 -28.11 -6.30 27.46
N GLN A 349 -28.78 -7.21 26.75
CA GLN A 349 -30.23 -7.36 26.83
C GLN A 349 -30.66 -7.74 28.25
N GLU A 350 -29.97 -8.68 28.90
CA GLU A 350 -30.22 -9.06 30.30
C GLU A 350 -30.08 -7.87 31.25
N ALA A 351 -29.07 -7.02 31.05
CA ALA A 351 -28.86 -5.81 31.86
C ALA A 351 -29.97 -4.76 31.63
N ILE A 352 -30.48 -4.65 30.40
CA ILE A 352 -31.61 -3.79 30.06
C ILE A 352 -32.89 -4.29 30.75
N ASP A 353 -33.22 -5.56 30.60
CA ASP A 353 -34.44 -6.16 31.14
C ASP A 353 -34.44 -6.18 32.67
N GLY A 354 -33.27 -6.37 33.28
CA GLY A 354 -33.05 -6.29 34.72
C GLY A 354 -33.00 -4.88 35.29
N GLY A 355 -33.14 -3.83 34.46
CA GLY A 355 -33.10 -2.43 34.91
C GLY A 355 -31.77 -2.02 35.55
N LYS A 356 -30.65 -2.61 35.11
CA LYS A 356 -29.31 -2.35 35.68
C LYS A 356 -28.79 -0.98 35.26
N GLY A 357 -28.32 -0.20 36.24
CA GLY A 357 -27.74 1.13 36.00
C GLY A 357 -28.76 2.26 35.84
N SER A 358 -28.25 3.45 35.60
CA SER A 358 -29.02 4.68 35.41
C SER A 358 -29.80 4.70 34.09
N GLY A 359 -30.68 5.69 33.93
CA GLY A 359 -31.35 5.95 32.65
C GLY A 359 -30.38 6.22 31.50
N ASP A 360 -29.22 6.82 31.79
CA ASP A 360 -28.19 7.12 30.78
C ASP A 360 -27.45 5.85 30.34
N LEU A 361 -27.09 4.97 31.27
CA LEU A 361 -26.50 3.67 30.95
C LEU A 361 -27.49 2.78 30.19
N GLN A 362 -28.75 2.75 30.61
CA GLN A 362 -29.83 2.06 29.90
C GLN A 362 -30.00 2.57 28.46
N ALA A 363 -29.96 3.89 28.25
CA ALA A 363 -30.03 4.48 26.91
C ALA A 363 -28.80 4.12 26.06
N ALA A 364 -27.60 4.11 26.63
CA ALA A 364 -26.38 3.71 25.92
C ALA A 364 -26.39 2.22 25.53
N MET A 365 -26.86 1.34 26.43
CA MET A 365 -27.02 -0.08 26.16
C MET A 365 -28.02 -0.36 25.04
N LYS A 366 -29.18 0.32 25.05
CA LYS A 366 -30.20 0.20 24.00
C LYS A 366 -29.69 0.68 22.63
N ASP A 367 -29.09 1.87 22.58
CA ASP A 367 -28.50 2.41 21.35
C ASP A 367 -27.43 1.47 20.77
N TRP A 368 -26.55 0.94 21.63
CA TRP A 368 -25.57 -0.04 21.18
C TRP A 368 -26.25 -1.30 20.64
N LEU A 369 -27.21 -1.89 21.36
CA LEU A 369 -27.83 -3.16 20.98
C LEU A 369 -28.58 -3.05 19.65
N GLU A 370 -29.35 -1.98 19.44
CA GLU A 370 -30.09 -1.69 18.21
C GLU A 370 -29.16 -1.44 17.02
N ASN A 371 -28.05 -0.73 17.24
CA ASN A 371 -27.14 -0.26 16.18
C ASN A 371 -25.80 -1.01 16.11
N ARG A 372 -25.66 -2.16 16.78
CA ARG A 372 -24.38 -2.90 16.89
C ARG A 372 -23.81 -3.36 15.55
N ASN A 373 -24.66 -3.56 14.54
CA ASN A 373 -24.23 -4.02 13.21
C ASN A 373 -23.97 -2.88 12.22
N LEU A 374 -24.13 -1.62 12.63
CA LEU A 374 -23.87 -0.46 11.79
C LEU A 374 -22.41 0.01 11.95
N GLY A 375 -21.63 0.01 10.87
CA GLY A 375 -20.24 0.50 10.90
C GLY A 375 -20.15 2.02 11.10
N ALA A 376 -21.10 2.77 10.54
CA ALA A 376 -21.18 4.22 10.72
C ALA A 376 -21.47 4.58 12.19
N GLY A 377 -20.68 5.50 12.77
CA GLY A 377 -20.83 5.95 14.16
C GLY A 377 -20.51 4.90 15.23
N THR A 378 -20.00 3.71 14.85
CA THR A 378 -19.80 2.61 15.81
C THR A 378 -18.81 2.94 16.92
N ARG A 379 -17.81 3.79 16.64
CA ARG A 379 -16.82 4.21 17.63
C ARG A 379 -17.46 5.10 18.68
N ASP A 380 -18.23 6.10 18.26
CA ASP A 380 -18.90 7.02 19.18
C ASP A 380 -19.87 6.27 20.10
N ARG A 381 -20.62 5.30 19.56
CA ARG A 381 -21.49 4.41 20.36
C ARG A 381 -20.69 3.57 21.35
N ALA A 382 -19.58 2.99 20.92
CA ALA A 382 -18.71 2.19 21.78
C ALA A 382 -18.07 3.03 22.90
N ASP A 383 -17.55 4.21 22.58
CA ASP A 383 -16.93 5.14 23.53
C ASP A 383 -17.97 5.61 24.56
N LYS A 384 -19.20 5.93 24.12
CA LYS A 384 -20.32 6.28 25.01
C LYS A 384 -20.68 5.16 25.96
N LEU A 385 -20.86 3.93 25.47
CA LEU A 385 -21.21 2.78 26.30
C LEU A 385 -20.07 2.44 27.29
N THR A 386 -18.82 2.48 26.82
CA THR A 386 -17.64 2.25 27.66
C THR A 386 -17.56 3.25 28.80
N ALA A 387 -17.75 4.55 28.51
CA ALA A 387 -17.70 5.60 29.52
C ALA A 387 -18.85 5.52 30.53
N ALA A 388 -20.05 5.09 30.11
CA ALA A 388 -21.19 4.87 31.00
C ALA A 388 -20.95 3.66 31.93
N LEU A 389 -20.51 2.54 31.38
CA LEU A 389 -20.20 1.33 32.16
C LEU A 389 -19.05 1.57 33.14
N GLU A 390 -17.97 2.24 32.75
CA GLU A 390 -16.84 2.52 33.64
C GLU A 390 -17.28 3.28 34.91
N LYS A 391 -18.24 4.21 34.77
CA LYS A 391 -18.77 4.98 35.91
C LYS A 391 -19.69 4.17 36.82
N GLU A 392 -20.43 3.22 36.26
CA GLU A 392 -21.58 2.61 36.95
C GLU A 392 -21.43 1.11 37.26
N LYS A 393 -20.48 0.40 36.63
CA LYS A 393 -20.34 -1.06 36.78
C LYS A 393 -20.13 -1.51 38.23
N GLY A 394 -19.46 -0.69 39.05
CA GLY A 394 -19.22 -0.96 40.47
C GLY A 394 -18.78 -2.41 40.71
N SER A 395 -19.48 -3.08 41.61
CA SER A 395 -19.34 -4.53 41.89
C SER A 395 -20.42 -5.38 41.21
N ASP A 396 -21.21 -4.84 40.28
CA ASP A 396 -22.23 -5.62 39.58
C ASP A 396 -21.56 -6.56 38.58
N GLU A 397 -21.76 -7.87 38.76
CA GLU A 397 -21.07 -8.90 37.98
C GLU A 397 -21.41 -8.82 36.48
N LEU A 398 -22.68 -8.54 36.15
CA LEU A 398 -23.13 -8.47 34.77
C LEU A 398 -22.57 -7.24 34.05
N LEU A 399 -22.59 -6.07 34.71
CA LEU A 399 -22.01 -4.85 34.13
C LEU A 399 -20.48 -4.95 33.98
N ASN A 400 -19.77 -5.58 34.92
CA ASN A 400 -18.34 -5.82 34.80
C ASN A 400 -18.05 -6.79 33.64
N LYS A 401 -18.81 -7.86 33.49
CA LYS A 401 -18.69 -8.81 32.37
C LYS A 401 -18.92 -8.13 31.00
N ILE A 402 -19.91 -7.24 30.89
CA ILE A 402 -20.15 -6.46 29.67
C ILE A 402 -18.94 -5.55 29.39
N TYR A 403 -18.41 -4.91 30.43
CA TYR A 403 -17.29 -3.98 30.31
C TYR A 403 -15.95 -4.65 29.94
N GLU A 404 -15.70 -5.88 30.39
CA GLU A 404 -14.52 -6.66 30.03
C GLU A 404 -14.42 -6.89 28.51
N ASP A 405 -15.55 -7.07 27.83
CA ASP A 405 -15.64 -7.27 26.38
C ASP A 405 -15.78 -5.94 25.59
N LYS A 406 -15.45 -4.78 26.19
CA LYS A 406 -15.62 -3.44 25.57
C LYS A 406 -14.94 -3.26 24.21
N ASP A 407 -13.87 -4.02 23.95
CA ASP A 407 -13.19 -4.01 22.65
C ASP A 407 -14.11 -4.53 21.52
N TYR A 408 -15.18 -5.26 21.83
CA TYR A 408 -16.17 -5.77 20.88
C TYR A 408 -17.42 -4.90 20.75
N PHE A 409 -17.48 -3.76 21.44
CA PHE A 409 -18.57 -2.79 21.25
C PHE A 409 -18.56 -2.26 19.82
N VAL A 410 -17.39 -2.07 19.24
CA VAL A 410 -17.22 -1.62 17.87
C VAL A 410 -17.56 -2.74 16.87
N LYS A 411 -18.30 -2.41 15.80
CA LYS A 411 -18.45 -3.30 14.63
C LYS A 411 -17.11 -3.41 13.92
N ARG A 412 -16.44 -4.55 14.07
CA ARG A 412 -15.21 -4.87 13.34
C ARG A 412 -15.45 -4.84 11.83
N SER A 413 -14.44 -4.39 11.08
CA SER A 413 -14.42 -4.43 9.61
C SER A 413 -13.44 -5.53 9.20
N GLN A 414 -13.94 -6.69 8.77
CA GLN A 414 -13.08 -7.80 8.35
C GLN A 414 -12.64 -7.61 6.91
N TRP A 415 -11.32 -7.64 6.69
CA TRP A 415 -10.69 -7.56 5.38
C TRP A 415 -9.81 -8.78 5.12
N VAL A 416 -9.90 -9.30 3.90
CA VAL A 416 -9.10 -10.42 3.41
C VAL A 416 -8.25 -9.91 2.25
N PHE A 417 -6.96 -9.72 2.50
CA PHE A 417 -6.00 -9.16 1.56
C PHE A 417 -5.22 -10.25 0.85
N GLY A 418 -5.02 -10.13 -0.46
CA GLY A 418 -4.11 -11.03 -1.17
C GLY A 418 -3.88 -10.65 -2.62
N GLY A 419 -2.83 -11.21 -3.22
CA GLY A 419 -2.51 -11.00 -4.62
C GLY A 419 -3.36 -11.86 -5.56
N ASP A 420 -3.21 -11.64 -6.87
CA ASP A 420 -3.93 -12.43 -7.86
C ASP A 420 -3.58 -13.93 -7.83
N GLY A 421 -2.34 -14.30 -7.51
CA GLY A 421 -1.96 -15.71 -7.39
C GLY A 421 -2.68 -16.46 -6.27
N TRP A 422 -3.10 -15.77 -5.22
CA TRP A 422 -3.98 -16.37 -4.21
C TRP A 422 -5.40 -16.50 -4.76
N ALA A 423 -6.01 -15.37 -5.14
CA ALA A 423 -7.44 -15.32 -5.43
C ALA A 423 -7.87 -16.04 -6.72
N TYR A 424 -6.99 -16.11 -7.73
CA TYR A 424 -7.32 -16.72 -9.01
C TYR A 424 -6.90 -18.19 -9.10
N ASP A 425 -5.90 -18.60 -8.31
CA ASP A 425 -5.25 -19.90 -8.38
C ASP A 425 -5.41 -20.70 -7.08
N ILE A 426 -4.45 -20.63 -6.16
CA ILE A 426 -4.33 -21.60 -5.06
C ILE A 426 -5.46 -21.48 -4.02
N GLY A 427 -5.86 -20.25 -3.68
CA GLY A 427 -6.92 -19.98 -2.70
C GLY A 427 -8.29 -19.75 -3.32
N TYR A 428 -8.44 -19.93 -4.65
CA TYR A 428 -9.69 -19.62 -5.32
C TYR A 428 -10.88 -20.43 -4.78
N GLY A 429 -10.68 -21.71 -4.44
CA GLY A 429 -11.75 -22.53 -3.84
C GLY A 429 -12.25 -21.95 -2.52
N GLY A 430 -11.33 -21.49 -1.66
CA GLY A 430 -11.64 -20.78 -0.42
C GLY A 430 -12.34 -19.44 -0.66
N VAL A 431 -11.82 -18.62 -1.57
CA VAL A 431 -12.43 -17.33 -1.95
C VAL A 431 -13.87 -17.53 -2.43
N ASP A 432 -14.09 -18.51 -3.32
CA ASP A 432 -15.41 -18.85 -3.82
C ASP A 432 -16.36 -19.26 -2.69
N HIS A 433 -15.95 -20.17 -1.83
CA HIS A 433 -16.75 -20.66 -0.71
C HIS A 433 -17.11 -19.54 0.29
N VAL A 434 -16.14 -18.70 0.63
CA VAL A 434 -16.33 -17.59 1.57
C VAL A 434 -17.25 -16.52 1.00
N LEU A 435 -17.12 -16.18 -0.28
CA LEU A 435 -18.06 -15.28 -0.94
C LEU A 435 -19.46 -15.91 -1.05
N ALA A 436 -19.57 -17.22 -1.23
CA ALA A 436 -20.85 -17.93 -1.24
C ALA A 436 -21.54 -17.97 0.13
N SER A 437 -20.80 -17.86 1.24
CA SER A 437 -21.34 -17.96 2.61
C SER A 437 -22.40 -16.90 2.97
N GLY A 438 -22.36 -15.73 2.33
CA GLY A 438 -23.24 -14.61 2.67
C GLY A 438 -22.80 -13.79 3.91
N GLU A 439 -21.68 -14.13 4.55
CA GLU A 439 -21.19 -13.38 5.72
C GLU A 439 -20.61 -12.01 5.33
N ASP A 440 -20.64 -11.05 6.27
CA ASP A 440 -20.13 -9.68 6.11
C ASP A 440 -18.60 -9.67 6.16
N ILE A 441 -17.98 -9.84 4.99
CA ILE A 441 -16.53 -9.95 4.81
C ILE A 441 -16.06 -9.26 3.52
N ASN A 442 -14.95 -8.53 3.59
CA ASN A 442 -14.43 -7.75 2.47
C ASN A 442 -13.15 -8.39 1.91
N VAL A 443 -13.22 -9.00 0.73
CA VAL A 443 -12.07 -9.53 0.01
C VAL A 443 -11.47 -8.46 -0.90
N PHE A 444 -10.18 -8.15 -0.72
CA PHE A 444 -9.44 -7.20 -1.54
C PHE A 444 -8.29 -7.89 -2.27
N VAL A 445 -8.37 -7.93 -3.59
CA VAL A 445 -7.38 -8.57 -4.46
C VAL A 445 -6.49 -7.51 -5.11
N TYR A 446 -5.20 -7.56 -4.80
CA TYR A 446 -4.17 -6.78 -5.51
C TYR A 446 -3.79 -7.52 -6.80
N ASP A 447 -4.41 -7.14 -7.91
CA ASP A 447 -4.23 -7.83 -9.18
C ASP A 447 -3.00 -7.27 -9.93
N THR A 448 -1.87 -7.94 -9.72
CA THR A 448 -0.61 -7.66 -10.41
C THR A 448 -0.45 -8.50 -11.66
N GLU A 449 -1.41 -9.36 -11.99
CA GLU A 449 -1.40 -10.22 -13.17
C GLU A 449 -0.26 -11.23 -13.26
N VAL A 450 0.51 -11.43 -12.19
CA VAL A 450 1.61 -12.39 -12.06
C VAL A 450 1.86 -12.69 -10.57
N TYR A 451 2.59 -13.77 -10.27
CA TYR A 451 3.07 -14.00 -8.91
C TYR A 451 4.29 -13.12 -8.64
N SER A 452 4.04 -11.87 -8.25
CA SER A 452 5.07 -10.85 -8.13
C SER A 452 6.20 -11.24 -7.16
N ASN A 453 5.84 -11.73 -5.96
CA ASN A 453 6.80 -12.04 -4.89
C ASN A 453 7.84 -13.09 -5.30
N THR A 454 7.40 -14.15 -5.98
CA THR A 454 8.26 -15.30 -6.31
C THR A 454 9.00 -15.14 -7.64
N GLY A 455 8.99 -13.94 -8.23
CA GLY A 455 9.80 -13.63 -9.42
C GLY A 455 8.99 -13.45 -10.72
N GLY A 456 7.66 -13.38 -10.66
CA GLY A 456 6.81 -13.11 -11.82
C GLY A 456 6.43 -14.38 -12.59
N GLN A 457 5.93 -15.39 -11.91
CA GLN A 457 5.28 -16.56 -12.53
C GLN A 457 3.91 -16.19 -13.11
N ALA A 458 3.52 -16.89 -14.17
CA ALA A 458 2.18 -16.79 -14.72
C ALA A 458 1.12 -17.27 -13.72
N SER A 459 0.02 -16.53 -13.64
CA SER A 459 -1.19 -16.86 -12.88
C SER A 459 -2.37 -17.06 -13.83
N LYS A 460 -3.52 -17.51 -13.33
CA LYS A 460 -4.78 -17.46 -14.12
C LYS A 460 -5.24 -16.03 -14.40
N SER A 461 -4.74 -15.05 -13.66
CA SER A 461 -5.03 -13.64 -13.89
C SER A 461 -4.15 -13.02 -14.99
N THR A 462 -3.00 -13.64 -15.34
CA THR A 462 -2.13 -13.21 -16.43
C THR A 462 -2.89 -13.18 -17.78
N PRO A 463 -2.89 -12.07 -18.53
CA PRO A 463 -3.53 -12.00 -19.85
C PRO A 463 -2.79 -12.78 -20.93
N ALA A 464 -3.46 -12.98 -22.06
CA ALA A 464 -2.81 -13.53 -23.24
C ALA A 464 -1.67 -12.60 -23.71
N ALA A 465 -0.67 -13.16 -24.42
CA ALA A 465 0.54 -12.48 -24.89
C ALA A 465 1.55 -12.04 -23.82
N ALA A 466 1.18 -11.98 -22.54
CA ALA A 466 2.11 -11.59 -21.48
C ALA A 466 3.17 -12.69 -21.27
N ILE A 467 4.44 -12.30 -21.26
CA ILE A 467 5.57 -13.15 -20.86
C ILE A 467 5.70 -13.12 -19.34
N ALA A 468 5.78 -14.31 -18.76
CA ALA A 468 6.04 -14.56 -17.35
C ALA A 468 6.79 -15.91 -17.22
N GLN A 469 7.30 -16.24 -16.03
CA GLN A 469 7.81 -17.60 -15.80
C GLN A 469 6.68 -18.62 -16.01
N PHE A 470 6.99 -19.77 -16.61
CA PHE A 470 6.03 -20.77 -17.13
C PHE A 470 5.13 -20.30 -18.30
N ALA A 471 5.33 -19.08 -18.80
CA ALA A 471 4.70 -18.53 -20.01
C ALA A 471 5.73 -17.76 -20.85
N ALA A 472 6.91 -18.36 -21.06
CA ALA A 472 8.08 -17.70 -21.66
C ALA A 472 7.87 -17.23 -23.11
N THR A 473 6.94 -17.87 -23.84
CA THR A 473 6.56 -17.50 -25.22
C THR A 473 5.22 -16.77 -25.27
N GLY A 474 4.84 -16.12 -24.18
CA GLY A 474 3.55 -15.45 -24.03
C GLY A 474 2.44 -16.44 -23.64
N LYS A 475 1.63 -16.06 -22.66
CA LYS A 475 0.48 -16.88 -22.25
C LYS A 475 -0.53 -16.99 -23.39
N ARG A 476 -1.06 -18.21 -23.60
CA ARG A 476 -1.95 -18.52 -24.73
C ARG A 476 -3.43 -18.37 -24.40
N THR A 477 -3.79 -18.55 -23.13
CA THR A 477 -5.17 -18.43 -22.64
C THR A 477 -5.48 -17.01 -22.16
N LYS A 478 -6.74 -16.60 -22.29
CA LYS A 478 -7.21 -15.31 -21.76
C LYS A 478 -7.13 -15.25 -20.22
N LYS A 479 -7.22 -14.05 -19.67
CA LYS A 479 -7.36 -13.83 -18.22
C LYS A 479 -8.67 -14.46 -17.71
N LYS A 480 -8.60 -15.18 -16.59
CA LYS A 480 -9.79 -15.66 -15.85
C LYS A 480 -10.59 -14.45 -15.35
N ASP A 481 -11.89 -14.44 -15.55
CA ASP A 481 -12.75 -13.32 -15.11
C ASP A 481 -13.35 -13.61 -13.73
N LEU A 482 -12.55 -13.41 -12.67
CA LEU A 482 -12.94 -13.68 -11.28
C LEU A 482 -14.17 -12.86 -10.87
N GLY A 483 -14.22 -11.59 -11.27
CA GLY A 483 -15.32 -10.71 -10.90
C GLY A 483 -16.65 -11.14 -11.52
N MET A 484 -16.66 -11.58 -12.78
CA MET A 484 -17.87 -12.13 -13.39
C MET A 484 -18.28 -13.48 -12.81
N MET A 485 -17.33 -14.32 -12.38
CA MET A 485 -17.64 -15.55 -11.66
C MET A 485 -18.35 -15.24 -10.34
N ALA A 486 -17.77 -14.37 -9.50
CA ALA A 486 -18.36 -14.00 -8.21
C ALA A 486 -19.73 -13.31 -8.35
N ARG A 487 -19.94 -12.52 -9.41
CA ARG A 487 -21.25 -11.90 -9.71
C ARG A 487 -22.37 -12.94 -9.85
N THR A 488 -22.08 -14.15 -10.34
CA THR A 488 -23.12 -15.16 -10.63
C THR A 488 -23.93 -15.57 -9.40
N TYR A 489 -23.38 -15.43 -8.19
CA TYR A 489 -24.11 -15.64 -6.94
C TYR A 489 -25.30 -14.68 -6.76
N GLY A 490 -25.22 -13.48 -7.33
CA GLY A 490 -26.27 -12.47 -7.24
C GLY A 490 -26.24 -11.63 -5.96
N TYR A 491 -25.80 -12.21 -4.84
CA TYR A 491 -25.74 -11.58 -3.50
C TYR A 491 -24.33 -11.19 -3.04
N VAL A 492 -23.32 -11.28 -3.91
CA VAL A 492 -21.95 -10.82 -3.62
C VAL A 492 -21.78 -9.44 -4.21
N TYR A 493 -21.34 -8.45 -3.42
CA TYR A 493 -20.93 -7.17 -3.96
C TYR A 493 -19.60 -7.35 -4.72
N VAL A 494 -19.49 -6.89 -5.95
CA VAL A 494 -18.27 -7.04 -6.76
C VAL A 494 -17.86 -5.71 -7.37
N ALA A 495 -16.62 -5.30 -7.21
CA ALA A 495 -16.06 -4.13 -7.87
C ALA A 495 -14.72 -4.41 -8.52
N GLN A 496 -14.51 -3.83 -9.70
CA GLN A 496 -13.20 -3.74 -10.34
C GLN A 496 -12.76 -2.27 -10.32
N VAL A 497 -11.58 -2.00 -9.78
CA VAL A 497 -11.12 -0.65 -9.48
C VAL A 497 -9.71 -0.39 -9.99
N ASN A 498 -9.40 0.88 -10.24
CA ASN A 498 -8.08 1.31 -10.65
C ASN A 498 -7.83 2.76 -10.19
N MET A 499 -6.92 2.93 -9.22
CA MET A 499 -6.62 4.22 -8.57
C MET A 499 -6.12 5.28 -9.56
N GLY A 500 -5.29 4.86 -10.52
CA GLY A 500 -4.71 5.76 -11.51
C GLY A 500 -5.76 6.31 -12.48
N ALA A 501 -6.76 5.47 -12.81
CA ALA A 501 -7.86 5.84 -13.68
C ALA A 501 -8.90 6.73 -13.01
N ASP A 502 -9.41 6.33 -11.84
CA ASP A 502 -10.46 7.08 -11.14
C ASP A 502 -10.42 6.87 -9.61
N LYS A 503 -9.97 7.91 -8.89
CA LYS A 503 -9.87 7.92 -7.43
C LYS A 503 -11.24 8.00 -6.74
N ASN A 504 -12.23 8.63 -7.38
CA ASN A 504 -13.59 8.75 -6.82
C ASN A 504 -14.34 7.43 -6.96
N GLN A 505 -14.19 6.75 -8.11
CA GLN A 505 -14.75 5.41 -8.31
C GLN A 505 -14.17 4.42 -7.30
N LEU A 506 -12.86 4.49 -7.03
CA LEU A 506 -12.21 3.67 -6.00
C LEU A 506 -12.83 3.89 -4.61
N LEU A 507 -12.95 5.15 -4.18
CA LEU A 507 -13.55 5.50 -2.88
C LEU A 507 -15.00 5.05 -2.77
N LYS A 508 -15.78 5.25 -3.84
CA LYS A 508 -17.17 4.80 -3.92
C LYS A 508 -17.25 3.28 -3.79
N ALA A 509 -16.45 2.55 -4.56
CA ALA A 509 -16.44 1.10 -4.55
C ALA A 509 -16.07 0.52 -3.19
N ILE A 510 -15.03 1.05 -2.54
CA ILE A 510 -14.59 0.63 -1.21
C ILE A 510 -15.63 0.96 -0.14
N THR A 511 -16.24 2.15 -0.21
CA THR A 511 -17.25 2.57 0.78
C THR A 511 -18.53 1.78 0.65
N GLU A 512 -18.98 1.48 -0.57
CA GLU A 512 -20.15 0.63 -0.81
C GLU A 512 -19.88 -0.81 -0.36
N ALA A 513 -18.71 -1.37 -0.70
CA ALA A 513 -18.32 -2.72 -0.29
C ALA A 513 -18.34 -2.91 1.23
N GLU A 514 -17.73 -1.98 1.99
CA GLU A 514 -17.65 -2.11 3.45
C GLU A 514 -19.00 -1.86 4.14
N ALA A 515 -19.86 -1.07 3.51
CA ALA A 515 -21.21 -0.81 4.01
C ALA A 515 -22.20 -1.93 3.66
N TYR A 516 -21.90 -2.77 2.67
CA TYR A 516 -22.74 -3.87 2.24
C TYR A 516 -22.80 -4.93 3.35
N PRO A 517 -24.00 -5.31 3.86
CA PRO A 517 -24.16 -6.29 4.93
C PRO A 517 -24.05 -7.72 4.36
N GLY A 518 -22.89 -8.06 3.81
CA GLY A 518 -22.63 -9.34 3.15
C GLY A 518 -21.25 -9.39 2.49
N PRO A 519 -21.00 -10.40 1.65
CA PRO A 519 -19.69 -10.64 1.07
C PRO A 519 -19.39 -9.63 -0.03
N SER A 520 -18.19 -9.06 0.04
CA SER A 520 -17.69 -8.06 -0.92
C SER A 520 -16.38 -8.53 -1.54
N LEU A 521 -16.24 -8.38 -2.86
CA LEU A 521 -15.03 -8.64 -3.63
C LEU A 521 -14.60 -7.37 -4.37
N ILE A 522 -13.41 -6.86 -4.07
CA ILE A 522 -12.78 -5.75 -4.80
C ILE A 522 -11.53 -6.26 -5.49
N ILE A 523 -11.44 -6.08 -6.81
CA ILE A 523 -10.28 -6.44 -7.63
C ILE A 523 -9.62 -5.14 -8.10
N ALA A 524 -8.42 -4.88 -7.60
CA ALA A 524 -7.70 -3.63 -7.85
C ALA A 524 -6.50 -3.85 -8.77
N TYR A 525 -6.43 -3.11 -9.88
CA TYR A 525 -5.25 -3.15 -10.75
C TYR A 525 -4.03 -2.59 -10.01
N ALA A 526 -2.96 -3.38 -9.92
CA ALA A 526 -1.74 -3.05 -9.19
C ALA A 526 -0.51 -3.11 -10.13
N PRO A 527 -0.05 -1.97 -10.66
CA PRO A 527 1.18 -1.91 -11.45
C PRO A 527 2.39 -2.44 -10.67
N CYS A 528 3.22 -3.26 -11.31
CA CYS A 528 4.31 -3.98 -10.68
C CYS A 528 5.63 -3.85 -11.46
N ILE A 529 6.77 -3.97 -10.76
CA ILE A 529 8.09 -4.04 -11.39
C ILE A 529 8.19 -5.20 -12.39
N ASN A 530 7.47 -6.30 -12.18
CA ASN A 530 7.46 -7.45 -13.08
C ASN A 530 6.77 -7.17 -14.43
N HIS A 531 5.95 -6.12 -14.53
CA HIS A 531 5.43 -5.67 -15.82
C HIS A 531 6.55 -5.07 -16.70
N GLY A 532 7.60 -4.54 -16.06
CA GLY A 532 8.67 -3.84 -16.72
C GLY A 532 8.14 -2.60 -17.45
N ILE A 533 7.42 -1.75 -16.71
CA ILE A 533 6.85 -0.49 -17.21
C ILE A 533 7.99 0.40 -17.73
N LYS A 534 8.04 0.64 -19.04
CA LYS A 534 9.16 1.37 -19.67
C LYS A 534 9.24 2.82 -19.23
N ILE A 535 8.10 3.43 -18.94
CA ILE A 535 8.02 4.80 -18.40
C ILE A 535 8.37 4.86 -16.90
N GLY A 536 8.65 3.73 -16.27
CA GLY A 536 9.14 3.60 -14.90
C GLY A 536 8.04 3.56 -13.82
N MET A 537 8.37 3.00 -12.66
CA MET A 537 7.43 2.90 -11.52
C MET A 537 7.05 4.25 -10.90
N GLY A 538 7.79 5.32 -11.22
CA GLY A 538 7.39 6.69 -10.90
C GLY A 538 6.16 7.19 -11.65
N LYS A 539 5.71 6.41 -12.62
CA LYS A 539 4.53 6.61 -13.45
C LYS A 539 3.53 5.46 -13.32
N SER A 540 3.53 4.75 -12.20
CA SER A 540 2.58 3.64 -11.97
C SER A 540 1.12 4.11 -12.04
N GLN A 541 0.81 5.29 -11.52
CA GLN A 541 -0.54 5.88 -11.63
C GLN A 541 -0.92 6.22 -13.08
N GLU A 542 0.03 6.69 -13.89
CA GLU A 542 -0.18 6.96 -15.32
C GLU A 542 -0.36 5.66 -16.10
N GLU A 543 0.43 4.62 -15.82
CA GLU A 543 0.28 3.30 -16.44
C GLU A 543 -1.08 2.68 -16.12
N ALA A 544 -1.50 2.74 -14.86
CA ALA A 544 -2.79 2.25 -14.42
C ALA A 544 -3.94 3.00 -15.12
N LYS A 545 -3.81 4.32 -15.32
CA LYS A 545 -4.78 5.10 -16.10
C LYS A 545 -4.84 4.65 -17.57
N ARG A 546 -3.69 4.47 -18.21
CA ARG A 546 -3.59 4.02 -19.62
C ARG A 546 -4.25 2.66 -19.83
N ALA A 547 -4.13 1.75 -18.85
CA ALA A 547 -4.79 0.44 -18.88
C ALA A 547 -6.32 0.56 -19.01
N VAL A 548 -6.95 1.52 -18.32
CA VAL A 548 -8.40 1.77 -18.45
C VAL A 548 -8.73 2.52 -19.74
N GLU A 549 -7.96 3.55 -20.08
CA GLU A 549 -8.20 4.36 -21.28
C GLU A 549 -8.18 3.53 -22.58
N CYS A 550 -7.35 2.49 -22.66
CA CYS A 550 -7.27 1.62 -23.84
C CYS A 550 -8.19 0.38 -23.79
N GLY A 551 -8.92 0.15 -22.70
CA GLY A 551 -9.83 -0.99 -22.55
C GLY A 551 -9.17 -2.29 -22.08
N TYR A 552 -7.89 -2.25 -21.69
CA TYR A 552 -7.21 -3.37 -21.05
C TYR A 552 -7.83 -3.73 -19.70
N TRP A 553 -8.24 -2.71 -18.94
CA TRP A 553 -8.95 -2.83 -17.66
C TRP A 553 -10.25 -2.03 -17.72
N ALA A 554 -11.28 -2.43 -16.98
CA ALA A 554 -12.53 -1.67 -16.87
C ALA A 554 -12.85 -1.41 -15.40
N ASN A 555 -13.40 -0.25 -15.09
CA ASN A 555 -13.90 0.00 -13.74
C ASN A 555 -15.39 -0.26 -13.72
N TYR A 556 -15.86 -1.11 -12.82
CA TYR A 556 -17.28 -1.43 -12.67
C TYR A 556 -17.61 -1.76 -11.22
N ARG A 557 -18.89 -1.70 -10.89
CA ARG A 557 -19.46 -2.17 -9.62
C ARG A 557 -20.71 -3.00 -9.90
N TYR A 558 -20.92 -4.02 -9.09
CA TYR A 558 -22.13 -4.81 -8.99
C TYR A 558 -22.59 -4.72 -7.54
N ASN A 559 -23.71 -4.04 -7.31
CA ASN A 559 -24.27 -3.84 -5.98
C ASN A 559 -25.61 -4.57 -5.85
N PRO A 560 -25.66 -5.70 -5.11
CA PRO A 560 -26.89 -6.48 -4.91
C PRO A 560 -28.05 -5.69 -4.30
N GLN A 561 -27.78 -4.64 -3.51
CA GLN A 561 -28.83 -3.87 -2.85
C GLN A 561 -29.77 -3.16 -3.85
N LEU A 562 -29.26 -2.84 -5.04
CA LEU A 562 -30.04 -2.21 -6.10
C LEU A 562 -31.12 -3.13 -6.67
N ILE A 563 -30.97 -4.45 -6.54
CA ILE A 563 -31.99 -5.43 -6.98
C ILE A 563 -33.29 -5.24 -6.19
N ALA A 564 -33.18 -5.03 -4.87
CA ALA A 564 -34.34 -4.79 -4.01
C ALA A 564 -35.05 -3.47 -4.34
N GLU A 565 -34.33 -2.52 -4.96
CA GLU A 565 -34.89 -1.25 -5.45
C GLU A 565 -35.45 -1.34 -6.89
N GLY A 566 -35.42 -2.52 -7.52
CA GLY A 566 -35.83 -2.70 -8.92
C GLY A 566 -34.90 -2.03 -9.93
N LYS A 567 -33.65 -1.73 -9.55
CA LYS A 567 -32.63 -1.11 -10.40
C LYS A 567 -31.63 -2.15 -10.89
N ASN A 568 -30.97 -1.85 -12.02
CA ASN A 568 -29.85 -2.68 -12.47
C ASN A 568 -28.70 -2.62 -11.43
N PRO A 569 -28.28 -3.77 -10.87
CA PRO A 569 -27.19 -3.82 -9.90
C PRO A 569 -25.81 -3.56 -10.52
N PHE A 570 -25.65 -3.68 -11.84
CA PHE A 570 -24.38 -3.53 -12.54
C PHE A 570 -24.20 -2.10 -13.08
N SER A 571 -23.09 -1.46 -12.70
CA SER A 571 -22.66 -0.16 -13.20
C SER A 571 -21.29 -0.29 -13.86
N LEU A 572 -21.20 0.02 -15.16
CA LEU A 572 -19.91 0.20 -15.85
C LEU A 572 -19.44 1.65 -15.65
N ASP A 573 -18.52 1.85 -14.72
CA ASP A 573 -18.09 3.18 -14.28
C ASP A 573 -17.02 3.81 -15.21
N SER A 574 -16.19 2.98 -15.85
CA SER A 574 -15.23 3.47 -16.85
C SER A 574 -15.92 3.90 -18.13
N LYS A 575 -15.45 5.00 -18.72
CA LYS A 575 -15.89 5.48 -20.04
C LYS A 575 -15.59 4.46 -21.14
N ALA A 576 -16.21 4.65 -22.31
CA ALA A 576 -15.86 3.91 -23.51
C ALA A 576 -14.35 4.02 -23.79
N PRO A 577 -13.63 2.88 -23.90
CA PRO A 577 -12.21 2.88 -24.13
C PRO A 577 -11.87 3.19 -25.59
N ASP A 578 -10.63 3.63 -25.80
CA ASP A 578 -10.02 3.86 -27.09
C ASP A 578 -9.10 2.66 -27.43
N PHE A 579 -9.66 1.66 -28.10
CA PHE A 579 -8.95 0.42 -28.44
C PHE A 579 -7.81 0.61 -29.45
N ASP A 580 -7.70 1.78 -30.09
CA ASP A 580 -6.56 2.08 -30.97
C ASP A 580 -5.28 2.29 -30.16
N LYS A 581 -5.41 2.69 -28.89
CA LYS A 581 -4.28 2.81 -27.93
C LYS A 581 -3.83 1.48 -27.32
N PHE A 582 -4.54 0.39 -27.58
CA PHE A 582 -4.26 -0.90 -26.92
C PHE A 582 -2.87 -1.44 -27.24
N GLN A 583 -2.46 -1.36 -28.51
CA GLN A 583 -1.16 -1.83 -28.95
C GLN A 583 -0.01 -1.04 -28.31
N ASP A 584 -0.16 0.29 -28.23
CA ASP A 584 0.81 1.18 -27.59
C ASP A 584 0.92 0.93 -26.08
N TYR A 585 -0.20 0.56 -25.43
CA TYR A 585 -0.19 0.13 -24.03
C TYR A 585 0.65 -1.14 -23.85
N LEU A 586 0.37 -2.21 -24.61
CA LEU A 586 1.16 -3.45 -24.55
C LEU A 586 2.66 -3.18 -24.80
N MET A 587 2.98 -2.39 -25.83
CA MET A 587 4.37 -2.10 -26.19
C MET A 587 5.09 -1.19 -25.17
N GLY A 588 4.34 -0.56 -24.26
CA GLY A 588 4.83 0.20 -23.11
C GLY A 588 5.39 -0.66 -21.97
N GLU A 589 5.14 -1.97 -21.98
CA GLU A 589 5.55 -2.89 -20.93
C GLU A 589 6.49 -3.98 -21.48
N VAL A 590 7.57 -4.28 -20.76
CA VAL A 590 8.56 -5.29 -21.20
C VAL A 590 7.94 -6.68 -21.26
N ARG A 591 6.96 -7.01 -20.41
CA ARG A 591 6.28 -8.32 -20.42
C ARG A 591 5.56 -8.63 -21.74
N TYR A 592 5.22 -7.63 -22.55
CA TYR A 592 4.68 -7.83 -23.90
C TYR A 592 5.72 -7.54 -24.98
N ASN A 593 6.46 -6.43 -24.85
CA ASN A 593 7.44 -6.04 -25.86
C ASN A 593 8.54 -7.11 -26.09
N SER A 594 8.95 -7.82 -25.03
CA SER A 594 9.93 -8.90 -25.14
C SER A 594 9.46 -10.08 -26.01
N LEU A 595 8.14 -10.31 -26.09
CA LEU A 595 7.54 -11.30 -26.99
C LEU A 595 7.76 -10.88 -28.44
N LYS A 596 7.41 -9.64 -28.79
CA LYS A 596 7.59 -9.11 -30.15
C LYS A 596 9.05 -9.15 -30.62
N ARG A 597 10.01 -8.96 -29.71
CA ARG A 597 11.44 -9.03 -30.01
C ARG A 597 11.96 -10.45 -30.24
N SER A 598 11.37 -11.43 -29.57
CA SER A 598 11.85 -12.81 -29.59
C SER A 598 11.09 -13.68 -30.60
N PHE A 599 9.80 -13.41 -30.79
CA PHE A 599 8.86 -14.18 -31.60
C PHE A 599 7.92 -13.23 -32.37
N PRO A 600 8.42 -12.48 -33.37
CA PRO A 600 7.69 -11.34 -33.95
C PRO A 600 6.38 -11.71 -34.64
N GLU A 601 6.30 -12.88 -35.30
CA GLU A 601 5.10 -13.36 -35.99
C GLU A 601 4.04 -13.85 -34.98
N GLU A 602 4.42 -14.67 -34.01
CA GLU A 602 3.51 -15.14 -32.96
C GLU A 602 2.99 -13.99 -32.08
N ALA A 603 3.82 -12.97 -31.86
CA ALA A 603 3.46 -11.81 -31.06
C ALA A 603 2.27 -11.04 -31.63
N ASP A 604 2.22 -10.82 -32.95
CA ASP A 604 1.11 -10.07 -33.56
C ASP A 604 -0.21 -10.83 -33.41
N ALA A 605 -0.21 -12.13 -33.69
CA ALA A 605 -1.38 -12.97 -33.50
C ALA A 605 -1.85 -12.99 -32.03
N LEU A 606 -0.92 -13.05 -31.07
CA LEU A 606 -1.25 -13.01 -29.66
C LEU A 606 -1.71 -11.63 -29.19
N PHE A 607 -1.15 -10.53 -29.69
CA PHE A 607 -1.60 -9.18 -29.36
C PHE A 607 -3.01 -8.91 -29.88
N GLU A 608 -3.31 -9.31 -31.12
CA GLU A 608 -4.67 -9.22 -31.67
C GLU A 608 -5.66 -10.06 -30.87
N LYS A 609 -5.25 -11.27 -30.47
CA LYS A 609 -6.05 -12.10 -29.57
C LYS A 609 -6.31 -11.39 -28.23
N THR A 610 -5.29 -10.81 -27.61
CA THR A 610 -5.41 -10.12 -26.32
C THR A 610 -6.31 -8.90 -26.42
N LYS A 611 -6.21 -8.12 -27.52
CA LYS A 611 -7.11 -7.00 -27.82
C LYS A 611 -8.55 -7.47 -27.98
N LYS A 612 -8.77 -8.54 -28.77
CA LYS A 612 -10.09 -9.14 -28.95
C LYS A 612 -10.70 -9.65 -27.64
N ASP A 613 -9.93 -10.36 -26.82
CA ASP A 613 -10.38 -10.85 -25.51
C ASP A 613 -10.81 -9.67 -24.61
N ALA A 614 -10.09 -8.54 -24.64
CA ALA A 614 -10.43 -7.33 -23.90
C ALA A 614 -11.71 -6.65 -24.43
N MET A 615 -11.86 -6.55 -25.76
CA MET A 615 -13.07 -6.04 -26.41
C MET A 615 -14.30 -6.88 -26.07
N ASP A 616 -14.20 -8.20 -26.19
CA ASP A 616 -15.30 -9.13 -25.90
C ASP A 616 -15.74 -9.02 -24.43
N ARG A 617 -14.78 -8.92 -23.51
CA ARG A 617 -15.03 -8.71 -22.09
C ARG A 617 -15.72 -7.36 -21.82
N TYR A 618 -15.19 -6.26 -22.37
CA TYR A 618 -15.80 -4.94 -22.23
C TYR A 618 -17.24 -4.90 -22.78
N ASN A 619 -17.48 -5.50 -23.95
CA ASN A 619 -18.81 -5.58 -24.55
C ASN A 619 -19.77 -6.42 -23.70
N GLY A 620 -19.27 -7.47 -23.05
CA GLY A 620 -20.03 -8.21 -22.04
C GLY A 620 -20.48 -7.32 -20.88
N TYR A 621 -19.58 -6.50 -20.33
CA TYR A 621 -19.90 -5.57 -19.25
C TYR A 621 -20.87 -4.48 -19.70
N LYS A 622 -20.71 -3.96 -20.92
CA LYS A 622 -21.62 -2.96 -21.49
C LYS A 622 -23.05 -3.50 -21.58
N LYS A 623 -23.24 -4.74 -22.08
CA LYS A 623 -24.56 -5.39 -22.11
C LYS A 623 -25.17 -5.54 -20.72
N LEU A 624 -24.35 -5.86 -19.72
CA LEU A 624 -24.82 -5.96 -18.32
C LEU A 624 -25.24 -4.61 -17.75
N ALA A 625 -24.65 -3.49 -18.18
CA ALA A 625 -25.02 -2.15 -17.73
C ALA A 625 -26.25 -1.57 -18.47
N GLU A 626 -26.54 -2.08 -19.67
CA GLU A 626 -27.67 -1.65 -20.51
C GLU A 626 -28.96 -2.42 -20.24
N GLY A 627 -28.86 -3.68 -19.77
CA GLY A 627 -30.01 -4.51 -19.37
C GLY A 627 -30.55 -4.18 -17.99
#